data_AF-A0A0F8PU56-F1
#
_entry.id   AF-A0A0F8PU56-F1
#
_cell.length_a   1.000
_cell.length_b   1.000
_cell.length_c   1.000
_cell.angle_alpha   90.00
_cell.angle_beta   90.00
_cell.angle_gamma   90.00
#
_symmetry.space_group_name_H-M   'P 1'
#
loop_
_entity.id
_entity.type
_entity.pdbx_description
1 polymer ?
#
loop_
_entity_poly.entity_id
_entity_poly.type
_entity_poly.pdbx_seq_one_letter_code
_entity_poly.pdbx_strand_id
1 'polypeptide(L)'
;METFEGLVYVKHGRIGSKSEGPDYYLQLWDREYLLKHADRGPWELDYYLEFFCRKFVEITGELEKETNTIKVTKVKQICVENIPRMNYLDRIEHK
;
A
#
# COMPACT_ATOMS: atom_id res chain seq x y z
N MET A 1 -8.70 -11.94 10.83
CA MET A 1 -8.00 -11.49 9.61
C MET A 1 -8.98 -11.50 8.47
N GLU A 2 -9.04 -10.39 7.75
CA GLU A 2 -9.91 -10.17 6.60
C GLU A 2 -9.04 -9.82 5.38
N THR A 3 -9.60 -9.98 4.19
CA THR A 3 -8.92 -9.65 2.92
C THR A 3 -9.64 -8.51 2.22
N PHE A 4 -8.88 -7.55 1.72
CA PHE A 4 -9.37 -6.34 1.06
C PHE A 4 -8.66 -6.16 -0.27
N GLU A 5 -9.40 -5.78 -1.31
CA GLU A 5 -8.84 -5.53 -2.65
C GLU A 5 -9.02 -4.07 -3.02
N GLY A 6 -7.96 -3.44 -3.53
CA GLY A 6 -8.01 -2.02 -3.87
C GLY A 6 -6.71 -1.45 -4.38
N LEU A 7 -6.70 -0.14 -4.61
CA LEU A 7 -5.52 0.60 -5.05
C LEU A 7 -4.78 1.17 -3.83
N VAL A 8 -3.49 0.89 -3.70
CA VAL A 8 -2.66 1.55 -2.69
C VAL A 8 -2.20 2.91 -3.20
N TYR A 9 -2.29 3.93 -2.36
CA TYR A 9 -1.79 5.27 -2.68
C TYR A 9 -1.38 6.02 -1.42
N VAL A 10 -0.65 7.12 -1.59
CA VAL A 10 -0.13 7.94 -0.49
C VAL A 10 -0.87 9.26 -0.42
N LYS A 11 -1.27 9.67 0.78
CA LYS A 11 -1.62 11.05 1.11
C LYS A 11 -0.51 11.65 1.95
N HIS A 12 -0.03 12.83 1.57
CA HIS A 12 0.82 13.63 2.45
C HIS A 12 -0.08 14.50 3.33
N GLY A 13 -0.15 14.13 4.61
CA GLY A 13 -0.86 14.89 5.62
C GLY A 13 0.05 15.91 6.30
N ARG A 14 -0.57 16.91 6.95
CA ARG A 14 0.10 17.79 7.92
C ARG A 14 1.31 18.55 7.36
N ILE A 15 1.18 19.01 6.11
CA ILE A 15 2.18 19.81 5.41
C ILE A 15 2.58 21.03 6.27
N GLY A 16 3.88 21.21 6.49
CA GLY A 16 4.43 22.30 7.30
C GLY A 16 4.61 21.96 8.79
N SER A 17 4.50 20.69 9.18
CA SER A 17 4.70 20.24 10.57
C SER A 17 5.89 19.28 10.70
N LYS A 18 6.44 19.15 11.92
CA LYS A 18 7.46 18.12 12.22
C LYS A 18 6.95 16.68 12.08
N SER A 19 5.64 16.49 11.90
CA SER A 19 4.99 15.20 11.69
C SER A 19 4.45 15.06 10.27
N GLU A 20 4.94 15.87 9.34
CA GLU A 20 4.67 15.72 7.92
C GLU A 20 5.29 14.42 7.41
N GLY A 21 4.51 13.66 6.67
CA GLY A 21 4.99 12.42 6.08
C GLY A 21 3.91 11.65 5.34
N PRO A 22 4.26 10.45 4.84
CA PRO A 22 3.37 9.64 4.04
C PRO A 22 2.40 8.86 4.91
N ASP A 23 1.11 8.99 4.60
CA ASP A 23 0.07 8.06 5.03
C ASP A 23 -0.36 7.20 3.86
N TYR A 24 -0.29 5.88 4.03
CA TYR A 24 -0.63 4.91 3.01
C TYR A 24 -2.09 4.50 3.15
N TYR A 25 -2.83 4.55 2.06
CA TYR A 25 -4.25 4.21 2.03
C TYR A 25 -4.50 3.09 1.01
N LEU A 26 -5.48 2.25 1.33
CA LEU A 26 -6.13 1.35 0.37
C LEU A 26 -7.46 1.93 -0.05
N GLN A 27 -7.60 2.28 -1.33
CA GLN A 27 -8.84 2.75 -1.93
C GLN A 27 -9.66 1.55 -2.43
N LEU A 28 -10.85 1.39 -1.86
CA LEU A 28 -11.93 0.56 -2.39
C LEU A 28 -12.92 1.44 -3.17
N TRP A 29 -13.95 0.83 -3.75
CA TRP A 29 -14.93 1.55 -4.56
C TRP A 29 -15.81 2.51 -3.75
N ASP A 30 -16.12 2.18 -2.50
CA ASP A 30 -17.04 2.95 -1.65
C ASP A 30 -16.34 3.71 -0.51
N ARG A 31 -15.07 3.39 -0.23
CA ARG A 31 -14.32 3.93 0.92
C ARG A 31 -12.81 3.75 0.76
N GLU A 32 -12.08 4.34 1.70
CA GLU A 32 -10.63 4.20 1.83
C GLU A 32 -10.27 3.81 3.26
N TYR A 33 -9.18 3.05 3.42
CA TYR A 33 -8.68 2.62 4.72
C TYR A 33 -7.22 3.05 4.89
N LEU A 34 -6.87 3.54 6.09
CA LEU A 34 -5.47 3.79 6.44
C LEU A 34 -4.75 2.44 6.61
N LEU A 35 -3.53 2.33 6.10
CA LEU A 35 -2.71 1.13 6.22
C LEU A 35 -1.62 1.33 7.27
N LYS A 36 -1.49 0.36 8.17
CA LYS A 36 -0.38 0.27 9.13
C LYS A 36 0.24 -1.10 9.07
N HIS A 37 1.49 -1.19 8.61
CA HIS A 37 2.26 -2.43 8.61
C HIS A 37 3.21 -2.51 9.81
N ALA A 38 3.83 -1.40 10.20
CA ALA A 38 4.67 -1.31 11.39
C ALA A 38 4.31 -0.08 12.25
N ASP A 39 4.76 -0.10 13.51
CA ASP A 39 4.75 1.11 14.35
C ASP A 39 5.90 2.02 13.90
N ARG A 40 5.56 3.22 13.42
CA ARG A 40 6.51 4.16 12.81
C ARG A 40 6.17 5.60 13.15
N GLY A 41 7.18 6.45 13.12
CA GLY A 41 7.02 7.90 13.21
C GLY A 41 6.23 8.46 12.03
N PRO A 42 5.54 9.60 12.20
CA PRO A 42 4.72 10.20 11.14
C PRO A 42 5.49 10.56 9.86
N TRP A 43 6.77 10.91 9.98
CA TRP A 43 7.66 11.27 8.87
C TRP A 43 8.36 10.08 8.21
N GLU A 44 8.33 8.91 8.84
CA GLU A 44 9.08 7.75 8.38
C GLU A 44 8.35 7.07 7.23
N LEU A 45 9.08 6.71 6.17
CA LEU A 45 8.54 5.92 5.07
C LEU A 45 8.30 4.48 5.53
N ASP A 46 7.16 3.91 5.15
CA ASP A 46 6.96 2.48 5.23
C ASP A 46 7.37 1.87 3.88
N TYR A 47 8.63 1.47 3.76
CA TYR A 47 9.15 0.95 2.49
C TYR A 47 8.39 -0.26 1.96
N TYR A 48 7.77 -1.05 2.85
CA TYR A 48 6.96 -2.19 2.44
C TYR A 48 5.69 -1.73 1.74
N LEU A 49 4.96 -0.77 2.32
CA LEU A 49 3.76 -0.19 1.71
C LEU A 49 4.08 0.71 0.51
N GLU A 50 5.20 1.45 0.56
CA GLU A 50 5.68 2.30 -0.54
C GLU A 50 5.92 1.49 -1.81
N PHE A 51 6.46 0.28 -1.69
CA PHE A 51 6.64 -0.63 -2.84
C PHE A 51 5.33 -0.91 -3.59
N PHE A 52 4.19 -0.88 -2.89
CA PHE A 52 2.87 -1.11 -3.47
C PHE A 52 2.15 0.17 -3.89
N CYS A 53 2.74 1.35 -3.70
CA CYS A 53 2.13 2.61 -4.11
C CYS A 53 1.77 2.61 -5.60
N ARG A 54 0.55 3.06 -5.91
CA ARG A 54 -0.09 3.06 -7.24
C ARG A 54 -0.31 1.67 -7.84
N LYS A 55 -0.30 0.61 -7.03
CA LYS A 55 -0.60 -0.76 -7.48
C LYS A 55 -1.94 -1.22 -6.92
N PHE A 56 -2.67 -1.98 -7.74
CA PHE A 56 -3.79 -2.77 -7.24
C PHE A 56 -3.26 -3.97 -6.47
N VAL A 57 -3.79 -4.18 -5.27
CA VAL A 57 -3.33 -5.21 -4.35
C VAL A 57 -4.50 -5.88 -3.64
N GLU A 58 -4.22 -7.08 -3.17
CA GLU A 58 -4.97 -7.79 -2.14
C GLU A 58 -4.20 -7.64 -0.81
N ILE A 59 -4.84 -7.10 0.23
CA ILE A 59 -4.30 -6.92 1.58
C ILE A 59 -5.00 -7.87 2.54
N THR A 60 -4.22 -8.65 3.29
CA THR A 60 -4.72 -9.40 4.44
C THR A 60 -4.31 -8.69 5.73
N GLY A 61 -5.25 -8.47 6.64
CA GLY A 61 -4.99 -7.77 7.90
C GLY A 61 -6.17 -7.77 8.87
N GLU A 62 -6.04 -6.98 9.93
CA GLU A 62 -7.10 -6.75 10.91
C GLU A 62 -7.68 -5.34 10.75
N LEU A 63 -9.00 -5.24 10.64
CA LEU A 63 -9.70 -3.96 10.52
C LEU A 63 -10.04 -3.40 11.89
N GLU A 64 -9.48 -2.24 12.21
CA GLU A 64 -9.85 -1.42 13.36
C GLU A 64 -10.96 -0.45 12.93
N LYS A 65 -12.21 -0.81 13.23
CA LYS A 65 -13.40 -0.12 12.72
C LYS A 65 -13.53 1.32 13.20
N GLU A 66 -13.04 1.64 14.39
CA GLU A 66 -13.15 2.99 14.98
C GLU A 66 -12.29 4.02 14.22
N THR A 67 -11.12 3.60 13.77
CA THR A 67 -10.14 4.46 13.10
C THR A 67 -10.09 4.24 11.59
N ASN A 68 -10.91 3.31 11.07
CA ASN A 68 -10.92 2.88 9.68
C ASN A 68 -9.51 2.48 9.19
N THR A 69 -8.76 1.80 10.06
CA THR A 69 -7.36 1.41 9.83
C THR A 69 -7.24 -0.10 9.65
N ILE A 70 -6.47 -0.54 8.66
CA ILE A 70 -6.10 -1.94 8.47
C ILE A 70 -4.69 -2.15 9.00
N LYS A 71 -4.54 -3.02 10.00
CA LYS A 71 -3.25 -3.55 10.44
C LYS A 71 -2.82 -4.63 9.46
N VAL A 72 -1.89 -4.28 8.58
CA VAL A 72 -1.47 -5.08 7.43
C VAL A 72 -0.56 -6.21 7.90
N THR A 73 -0.90 -7.44 7.53
CA THR A 73 -0.04 -8.61 7.75
C THR A 73 0.58 -9.10 6.46
N LYS A 74 -0.13 -8.97 5.33
CA LYS A 74 0.34 -9.42 4.02
C LYS A 74 -0.22 -8.55 2.91
N VAL A 75 0.60 -8.24 1.92
CA VAL A 75 0.18 -7.57 0.68
C VAL A 75 0.59 -8.42 -0.52
N LYS A 76 -0.33 -8.60 -1.46
CA LYS A 76 -0.09 -9.29 -2.74
C LYS A 76 -0.54 -8.37 -3.87
N GLN A 77 0.35 -8.09 -4.81
CA GLN A 77 -0.02 -7.32 -6.01
C GLN A 77 -0.96 -8.13 -6.90
N ILE A 78 -2.00 -7.48 -7.41
CA ILE A 78 -2.89 -8.02 -8.44
C ILE A 78 -2.32 -7.64 -9.80
N CYS A 79 -1.75 -8.60 -10.51
CA CYS A 79 -1.23 -8.41 -11.86
C CYS A 79 -2.34 -8.64 -12.89
N VAL A 80 -3.04 -7.58 -13.29
CA VAL A 80 -3.97 -7.64 -14.43
C VAL A 80 -3.19 -7.65 -15.74
N GLU A 81 -3.77 -8.20 -16.81
CA GLU A 81 -3.11 -8.41 -18.12
C GLU A 81 -2.52 -7.12 -18.71
N ASN A 82 -3.09 -5.95 -18.36
CA ASN A 82 -2.65 -4.65 -18.85
C ASN A 82 -1.55 -3.99 -18.00
N ILE A 83 -1.11 -4.63 -16.91
CA ILE A 83 0.07 -4.19 -16.15
C ILE A 83 1.28 -4.94 -16.71
N PRO A 84 2.36 -4.25 -17.16
CA PRO A 84 3.56 -4.91 -17.65
C PRO A 84 4.05 -5.98 -16.67
N ARG A 85 4.05 -7.24 -17.11
CA ARG A 85 4.64 -8.33 -16.33
C ARG A 85 6.15 -8.17 -16.41
N MET A 86 6.78 -7.97 -15.26
CA MET A 86 8.24 -7.92 -15.17
C MET A 86 8.78 -9.35 -15.35
N ASN A 87 8.92 -9.80 -16.60
CA ASN A 87 9.59 -11.06 -16.90
C ASN A 87 11.09 -10.85 -16.73
N TYR A 88 11.64 -11.30 -15.60
CA TYR A 88 13.07 -11.17 -15.30
C TYR A 88 13.98 -11.88 -16.32
N LEU A 89 13.42 -12.82 -17.09
CA LEU A 89 14.12 -13.61 -18.11
C LEU A 89 14.43 -12.80 -19.39
N ASP A 90 13.65 -11.78 -19.72
CA ASP A 90 13.86 -10.99 -20.96
C ASP A 90 15.12 -10.09 -20.89
N ARG A 91 15.71 -9.91 -19.70
CA ARG A 91 16.92 -9.10 -19.50
C ARG A 91 18.24 -9.85 -19.74
N ILE A 92 18.21 -11.18 -19.85
CA ILE A 92 19.43 -11.99 -19.99
C ILE A 92 19.78 -12.21 -21.47
N GLU A 93 18.81 -12.15 -22.38
CA GLU A 93 19.04 -12.45 -23.81
C GLU A 93 19.66 -11.29 -24.63
N HIS A 94 19.92 -10.14 -24.01
CA HIS A 94 20.50 -8.97 -24.70
C HIS A 94 21.89 -8.58 -24.18
N LYS A 95 22.68 -9.54 -23.68
CA LYS A 95 24.10 -9.34 -23.36
C LYS A 95 25.01 -10.18 -24.24
#